data_AF-A0A7V7X1T4-F1
#
_entry.id   AF-A0A7V7X1T4-F1
#
_cell.length_a   1.000
_cell.length_b   1.000
_cell.length_c   1.000
_cell.angle_alpha   90.00
_cell.angle_beta   90.00
_cell.angle_gamma   90.00
#
_symmetry.space_group_name_H-M   'P 1'
#
loop_
_entity.id
_entity.type
_entity.pdbx_description
1 polymer ?
#
loop_
_entity_poly.entity_id
_entity_poly.type
_entity_poly.pdbx_seq_one_letter_code
_entity_poly.pdbx_strand_id
1 'polypeptide(L)'
;MQKIEKVYYGLAIVFSLMLSGVLYRIFSILETFESIETAQFVYHESASILTYAVPACFLVLMLFSNVVFMKSGQGRYFIFSYLFFAAFTILDYVLAGETYFDFTKRTGLWTGGFSIMGLAGLFLCFVAFILTLANYLILSTLRKTKIT
;
A
#
# COMPACT_ATOMS: atom_id res chain seq x y z
N MET A 1 12.01 25.35 -0.11
CA MET A 1 10.74 24.58 -0.20
C MET A 1 10.87 23.38 -1.13
N GLN A 2 11.35 23.56 -2.37
CA GLN A 2 11.53 22.49 -3.37
C GLN A 2 12.33 21.26 -2.91
N LYS A 3 13.33 21.42 -2.01
CA LYS A 3 14.17 20.30 -1.56
C LYS A 3 13.37 19.19 -0.86
N ILE A 4 12.39 19.55 -0.02
CA ILE A 4 11.61 18.56 0.75
C ILE A 4 10.60 17.84 -0.17
N GLU A 5 10.01 18.57 -1.12
CA GLU A 5 9.13 17.98 -2.13
C GLU A 5 9.90 16.96 -2.99
N LYS A 6 11.14 17.28 -3.41
CA LYS A 6 12.00 16.33 -4.11
C LYS A 6 12.29 15.08 -3.29
N VAL A 7 12.52 15.21 -1.97
CA VAL A 7 12.71 14.06 -1.08
C VAL A 7 11.44 13.22 -1.01
N TYR A 8 10.26 13.83 -0.87
CA TYR A 8 8.98 13.11 -0.90
C TYR A 8 8.82 12.27 -2.17
N TYR A 9 9.02 12.88 -3.35
CA TYR A 9 8.89 12.16 -4.61
C TYR A 9 9.96 11.08 -4.77
N GLY A 10 11.20 11.35 -4.34
CA GLY A 10 12.27 10.36 -4.34
C GLY A 10 11.92 9.13 -3.50
N LEU A 11 11.39 9.33 -2.29
CA LEU A 11 10.91 8.24 -1.43
C LEU A 11 9.76 7.49 -2.08
N ALA A 12 8.76 8.18 -2.63
CA ALA A 12 7.63 7.54 -3.30
C ALA A 12 8.09 6.67 -4.47
N ILE A 13 9.07 7.11 -5.27
CA ILE A 13 9.65 6.33 -6.37
C ILE A 13 10.39 5.09 -5.84
N VAL A 14 11.27 5.27 -4.86
CA VAL A 14 12.04 4.17 -4.27
C VAL A 14 11.12 3.11 -3.67
N PHE A 15 10.11 3.51 -2.89
CA PHE A 15 9.13 2.60 -2.33
C PHE A 15 8.30 1.92 -3.42
N SER A 16 7.90 2.65 -4.45
CA SER A 16 7.14 2.06 -5.57
C SER A 16 7.95 0.98 -6.27
N LEU A 17 9.23 1.22 -6.57
CA LEU A 17 10.11 0.23 -7.20
C LEU A 17 10.30 -1.01 -6.32
N MET A 18 10.55 -0.80 -5.02
CA MET A 18 10.74 -1.90 -4.06
C MET A 18 9.49 -2.79 -3.96
N LEU A 19 8.32 -2.18 -3.74
CA LEU A 19 7.06 -2.93 -3.59
C LEU A 19 6.63 -3.59 -4.91
N SER A 20 6.86 -2.92 -6.05
CA SER A 20 6.58 -3.50 -7.37
C SER A 20 7.45 -4.73 -7.64
N GLY A 21 8.71 -4.73 -7.18
CA GLY A 21 9.58 -5.91 -7.27
C GLY A 21 9.04 -7.11 -6.48
N VAL A 22 8.49 -6.87 -5.29
CA VAL A 22 7.86 -7.93 -4.48
C VAL A 22 6.58 -8.44 -5.13
N LEU A 23 5.72 -7.55 -5.62
CA LEU A 23 4.50 -7.94 -6.36
C LEU A 23 4.81 -8.73 -7.63
N TYR A 24 5.82 -8.30 -8.40
CA TYR A 24 6.26 -9.01 -9.59
C TYR A 24 6.71 -10.44 -9.26
N ARG A 25 7.46 -10.62 -8.16
CA ARG A 25 7.85 -11.95 -7.67
C ARG A 25 6.63 -12.82 -7.35
N ILE A 26 5.59 -12.25 -6.75
CA ILE A 26 4.34 -12.98 -6.46
C ILE A 26 3.66 -13.44 -7.76
N PHE A 27 3.36 -12.50 -8.66
CA PHE A 27 2.64 -12.80 -9.89
C PHE A 27 3.40 -13.80 -10.78
N SER A 28 4.71 -13.58 -10.96
CA SER A 28 5.54 -14.50 -11.74
C SER A 28 5.49 -15.93 -11.20
N ILE A 29 5.56 -16.12 -9.87
CA ILE A 29 5.57 -17.45 -9.27
C ILE A 29 4.21 -18.14 -9.38
N LEU A 30 3.12 -17.41 -9.16
CA LEU A 30 1.76 -17.98 -9.27
C LEU A 30 1.40 -18.38 -10.71
N GLU A 31 2.01 -17.75 -11.71
CA GLU A 31 1.78 -18.08 -13.13
C GLU A 31 2.70 -19.19 -13.66
N THR A 32 3.91 -19.38 -13.11
CA THR A 32 4.95 -20.24 -13.72
C THR A 32 5.26 -21.55 -13.01
N PHE A 33 4.89 -21.73 -11.73
CA PHE A 33 5.36 -22.90 -10.97
C PHE A 33 4.40 -24.09 -11.01
N GLU A 34 4.95 -25.27 -11.34
CA GLU A 34 4.27 -26.58 -11.24
C GLU A 34 4.27 -27.14 -9.79
N SER A 35 5.18 -26.67 -8.94
CA SER A 35 5.31 -27.09 -7.54
C SER A 35 4.39 -26.30 -6.62
N ILE A 36 3.36 -26.96 -6.10
CA ILE A 36 2.36 -26.37 -5.19
C ILE A 36 3.01 -25.82 -3.92
N GLU A 37 3.88 -26.60 -3.28
CA GLU A 37 4.52 -26.22 -2.01
C GLU A 37 5.41 -24.98 -2.15
N THR A 38 6.18 -24.90 -3.24
CA THR A 38 7.06 -23.76 -3.49
C THR A 38 6.26 -22.49 -3.77
N ALA A 39 5.19 -22.59 -4.56
CA ALA A 39 4.32 -21.45 -4.85
C ALA A 39 3.65 -20.91 -3.58
N GLN A 40 3.14 -21.78 -2.71
CA GLN A 40 2.55 -21.38 -1.43
C GLN A 40 3.56 -20.72 -0.51
N PHE A 41 4.73 -21.33 -0.33
CA PHE A 41 5.77 -20.79 0.56
C PHE A 41 6.19 -19.38 0.13
N VAL A 42 6.51 -19.18 -1.16
CA VAL A 42 6.97 -17.88 -1.64
C VAL A 42 5.86 -16.83 -1.63
N TYR A 43 4.61 -17.21 -1.91
CA TYR A 43 3.46 -16.32 -1.77
C TYR A 43 3.34 -15.81 -0.32
N HIS A 44 3.32 -16.70 0.67
CA HIS A 44 3.15 -16.31 2.07
C HIS A 44 4.31 -15.44 2.59
N GLU A 45 5.54 -15.77 2.25
CA GLU A 45 6.72 -14.94 2.57
C GLU A 45 6.59 -13.54 1.96
N SER A 46 6.26 -13.46 0.67
CA SER A 46 6.20 -12.19 -0.06
C SER A 46 4.99 -11.34 0.37
N ALA A 47 3.84 -11.96 0.59
CA ALA A 47 2.63 -11.30 1.10
C ALA A 47 2.84 -10.77 2.53
N SER A 48 3.56 -11.52 3.38
CA SER A 48 3.95 -11.05 4.71
C SER A 48 4.80 -9.77 4.61
N ILE A 49 5.78 -9.74 3.71
CA ILE A 49 6.60 -8.54 3.46
C ILE A 49 5.71 -7.36 3.04
N LEU A 50 4.79 -7.54 2.09
CA LEU A 50 3.88 -6.48 1.63
C LEU A 50 2.96 -5.98 2.76
N THR A 51 2.42 -6.89 3.56
CA THR A 51 1.53 -6.60 4.69
C THR A 51 2.16 -5.60 5.68
N TYR A 52 3.48 -5.68 5.90
CA TYR A 52 4.19 -4.75 6.79
C TYR A 52 4.81 -3.56 6.05
N ALA A 53 5.37 -3.79 4.85
CA ALA A 53 6.09 -2.78 4.10
C ALA A 53 5.16 -1.68 3.56
N VAL A 54 3.96 -2.03 3.07
CA VAL A 54 3.01 -1.05 2.50
C VAL A 54 2.56 -0.03 3.57
N PRO A 55 2.07 -0.44 4.77
CA PRO A 55 1.75 0.51 5.84
C PRO A 55 2.97 1.31 6.32
N ALA A 56 4.14 0.69 6.44
CA ALA A 56 5.36 1.39 6.86
C ALA A 56 5.75 2.50 5.88
N CYS A 57 5.76 2.20 4.58
CA CYS A 57 6.01 3.19 3.52
C CYS A 57 4.98 4.31 3.54
N PHE A 58 3.70 3.97 3.73
CA PHE A 58 2.63 4.96 3.85
C PHE A 58 2.82 5.88 5.05
N LEU A 59 3.16 5.37 6.23
CA LEU A 59 3.43 6.19 7.41
C LEU A 59 4.61 7.14 7.17
N VAL A 60 5.68 6.68 6.51
CA VAL A 60 6.81 7.55 6.14
C VAL A 60 6.36 8.64 5.17
N LEU A 61 5.61 8.31 4.11
CA LEU A 61 5.09 9.32 3.16
C LEU A 61 4.13 10.31 3.84
N MET A 62 3.31 9.85 4.78
CA MET A 62 2.44 10.70 5.59
C MET A 62 3.23 11.66 6.47
N LEU A 63 4.30 11.21 7.11
CA LEU A 63 5.20 12.07 7.89
C LEU A 63 5.83 13.15 7.01
N PHE A 64 6.30 12.81 5.81
CA PHE A 64 6.83 13.82 4.88
C PHE A 64 5.73 14.74 4.35
N SER A 65 4.51 14.25 4.13
CA SER A 65 3.35 15.07 3.78
C SER A 65 3.05 16.10 4.87
N ASN A 66 3.14 15.72 6.15
CA ASN A 66 3.02 16.65 7.28
C ASN A 66 4.07 17.75 7.22
N VAL A 67 5.34 17.38 7.04
CA VAL A 67 6.46 18.34 6.96
C VAL A 67 6.28 19.29 5.78
N VAL A 68 5.91 18.79 4.61
CA VAL A 68 5.66 19.61 3.43
C VAL A 68 4.48 20.55 3.69
N PHE A 69 3.36 20.04 4.20
CA PHE A 69 2.18 20.84 4.48
C PHE A 69 2.45 21.96 5.49
N MET A 70 3.20 21.69 6.56
CA MET A 70 3.54 22.73 7.54
C MET A 70 4.38 23.85 6.93
N LYS A 71 5.22 23.56 5.92
CA LYS A 71 6.07 24.56 5.27
C LYS A 71 5.40 25.27 4.10
N SER A 72 4.66 24.55 3.25
CA SER A 72 4.11 25.08 2.00
C SER A 72 2.60 25.30 1.99
N GLY A 73 1.86 24.58 2.84
CA GLY A 73 0.39 24.61 2.91
C GLY A 73 -0.27 23.75 1.85
N GLN A 74 0.51 23.00 1.06
CA GLN A 74 -0.01 22.18 -0.02
C GLN A 74 -0.53 20.84 0.52
N GLY A 75 -1.85 20.65 0.50
CA GLY A 75 -2.49 19.40 0.95
C GLY A 75 -2.35 18.22 -0.02
N ARG A 76 -1.91 18.44 -1.26
CA ARG A 76 -1.86 17.39 -2.30
C ARG A 76 -1.02 16.16 -1.94
N TYR A 77 0.00 16.32 -1.09
CA TYR A 77 0.88 15.22 -0.70
C TYR A 77 0.17 14.18 0.17
N PHE A 78 -0.86 14.58 0.93
CA PHE A 78 -1.74 13.65 1.63
C PHE A 78 -2.49 12.76 0.65
N ILE A 79 -3.03 13.36 -0.42
CA ILE A 79 -3.73 12.62 -1.48
C ILE A 79 -2.77 11.65 -2.14
N PHE A 80 -1.55 12.07 -2.47
CA PHE A 80 -0.55 11.17 -3.06
C PHE A 80 -0.13 10.03 -2.12
N SER A 81 -0.01 10.29 -0.82
CA SER A 81 0.30 9.24 0.18
C SER A 81 -0.82 8.21 0.26
N TYR A 82 -2.08 8.68 0.28
CA TYR A 82 -3.26 7.82 0.24
C TYR A 82 -3.34 7.01 -1.06
N LEU A 83 -3.18 7.64 -2.22
CA LEU A 83 -3.22 6.96 -3.52
C LEU A 83 -2.12 5.90 -3.64
N PHE A 84 -0.92 6.19 -3.13
CA PHE A 84 0.16 5.22 -3.05
C PHE A 84 -0.26 4.00 -2.22
N PHE A 85 -0.77 4.22 -0.99
CA PHE A 85 -1.22 3.12 -0.13
C PHE A 85 -2.34 2.32 -0.79
N ALA A 86 -3.38 2.99 -1.29
CA ALA A 86 -4.52 2.35 -1.92
C ALA A 86 -4.11 1.51 -3.14
N ALA A 87 -3.22 2.03 -4.00
CA ALA A 87 -2.74 1.30 -5.16
C ALA A 87 -2.03 0.00 -4.77
N PHE A 88 -1.08 0.05 -3.83
CA PHE A 88 -0.35 -1.14 -3.41
C PHE A 88 -1.20 -2.11 -2.59
N THR A 89 -2.11 -1.63 -1.75
CA THR A 89 -3.07 -2.48 -1.04
C THR A 89 -4.02 -3.18 -1.99
N ILE A 90 -4.51 -2.50 -3.04
CA ILE A 90 -5.35 -3.14 -4.08
C ILE A 90 -4.53 -4.18 -4.84
N LEU A 91 -3.30 -3.87 -5.25
CA LEU A 91 -2.43 -4.82 -5.95
C LEU A 91 -2.15 -6.07 -5.11
N ASP A 92 -1.92 -5.91 -3.82
CA ASP A 92 -1.63 -7.01 -2.89
C ASP A 92 -2.90 -7.81 -2.52
N TYR A 93 -3.86 -7.17 -1.86
CA TYR A 93 -5.01 -7.88 -1.29
C TYR A 93 -6.07 -8.26 -2.32
N VAL A 94 -6.25 -7.45 -3.37
CA VAL A 94 -7.26 -7.73 -4.40
C VAL A 94 -6.62 -8.54 -5.51
N LEU A 95 -5.61 -8.01 -6.20
CA LEU A 95 -5.10 -8.69 -7.40
C LEU A 95 -4.26 -9.92 -7.08
N ALA A 96 -3.25 -9.81 -6.21
CA ALA A 96 -2.42 -10.95 -5.84
C ALA A 96 -3.19 -11.95 -4.96
N GLY A 97 -4.06 -11.46 -4.07
CA GLY A 97 -4.99 -12.28 -3.28
C GLY A 97 -5.94 -13.13 -4.14
N GLU A 98 -6.62 -12.54 -5.12
CA GLU A 98 -7.49 -13.29 -6.04
C GLU A 98 -6.69 -14.27 -6.91
N THR A 99 -5.50 -13.88 -7.37
CA THR A 99 -4.65 -14.77 -8.17
C THR A 99 -4.21 -16.00 -7.37
N TYR A 100 -3.85 -15.81 -6.10
CA TYR A 100 -3.56 -16.91 -5.19
C TYR A 100 -4.79 -17.77 -4.90
N PHE A 101 -5.96 -17.14 -4.74
CA PHE A 101 -7.21 -17.86 -4.56
C PHE A 101 -7.54 -18.75 -5.76
N ASP A 102 -7.41 -18.23 -6.98
CA ASP A 102 -7.57 -19.01 -8.20
C ASP A 102 -6.54 -20.15 -8.31
N PHE A 103 -5.29 -19.90 -7.92
CA PHE A 103 -4.26 -20.93 -7.85
C PHE A 103 -4.66 -22.06 -6.88
N THR A 104 -5.13 -21.73 -5.67
CA THR A 104 -5.55 -22.74 -4.68
C THR A 104 -6.80 -23.53 -5.12
N LYS A 105 -7.70 -22.92 -5.90
CA LYS A 105 -8.82 -23.63 -6.53
C LYS A 105 -8.35 -24.60 -7.61
N ARG A 106 -7.48 -24.17 -8.53
CA ARG A 106 -6.96 -25.00 -9.63
C ARG A 106 -6.17 -26.22 -9.12
N THR A 107 -5.48 -26.05 -8.01
CA THR A 107 -4.65 -27.09 -7.37
C THR A 107 -5.44 -27.97 -6.39
N GLY A 108 -6.73 -27.72 -6.19
CA GLY A 108 -7.59 -28.51 -5.29
C GLY A 108 -7.33 -28.29 -3.80
N LEU A 109 -6.52 -27.30 -3.43
CA LEU A 109 -6.20 -26.94 -2.05
C LEU A 109 -7.36 -26.23 -1.34
N TRP A 110 -8.26 -25.60 -2.10
CA TRP A 110 -9.39 -24.86 -1.57
C TRP A 110 -10.67 -25.14 -2.37
N THR A 111 -11.75 -25.50 -1.67
CA THR A 111 -13.06 -25.83 -2.27
C THR A 111 -14.12 -24.75 -2.04
N GLY A 112 -13.82 -23.72 -1.26
CA GLY A 112 -14.75 -22.62 -0.98
C GLY A 112 -14.91 -21.65 -2.16
N GLY A 113 -16.08 -21.02 -2.25
CA GLY A 113 -16.44 -20.16 -3.38
C GLY A 113 -15.90 -18.72 -3.31
N PHE A 114 -15.56 -18.22 -2.12
CA PHE A 114 -15.34 -16.79 -1.86
C PHE A 114 -13.97 -16.48 -1.25
N SER A 115 -13.34 -15.39 -1.71
CA SER A 115 -12.08 -14.83 -1.20
C SER A 115 -12.38 -13.60 -0.34
N ILE A 116 -11.96 -13.64 0.93
CA ILE A 116 -12.14 -12.52 1.87
C ILE A 116 -11.07 -11.43 1.71
N MET A 117 -9.99 -11.72 0.98
CA MET A 117 -8.83 -10.82 0.86
C MET A 117 -9.19 -9.51 0.19
N GLY A 118 -9.99 -9.55 -0.89
CA GLY A 118 -10.42 -8.34 -1.58
C GLY A 118 -11.22 -7.38 -0.69
N LEU A 119 -12.15 -7.92 0.13
CA LEU A 119 -12.91 -7.11 1.09
C LEU A 119 -12.00 -6.49 2.17
N ALA A 120 -11.05 -7.28 2.69
CA ALA A 120 -10.08 -6.78 3.65
C ALA A 120 -9.23 -5.64 3.07
N GLY A 121 -8.78 -5.76 1.82
CA GLY A 121 -8.04 -4.71 1.12
C GLY A 121 -8.83 -3.41 0.97
N LEU A 122 -10.10 -3.50 0.53
CA LEU A 122 -10.98 -2.33 0.42
C LEU A 122 -11.24 -1.67 1.79
N PHE A 123 -11.43 -2.47 2.83
CA PHE A 123 -11.61 -1.96 4.19
C PHE A 123 -10.35 -1.23 4.68
N LEU A 124 -9.15 -1.77 4.44
CA LEU A 124 -7.88 -1.11 4.77
C LEU A 124 -7.72 0.23 4.04
N CYS A 125 -8.06 0.29 2.74
CA CYS A 125 -8.06 1.54 1.99
C CYS A 125 -9.00 2.57 2.63
N PHE A 126 -10.22 2.16 3.03
CA PHE A 126 -11.16 3.06 3.69
C PHE A 126 -10.64 3.59 5.03
N VAL A 127 -10.04 2.74 5.86
CA VAL A 127 -9.42 3.16 7.13
C VAL A 127 -8.27 4.15 6.87
N ALA A 128 -7.40 3.86 5.90
CA ALA A 128 -6.30 4.74 5.53
C ALA A 128 -6.78 6.09 4.99
N PHE A 129 -7.90 6.11 4.24
CA PHE A 129 -8.54 7.35 3.80
C PHE A 129 -9.00 8.21 4.99
N ILE A 130 -9.71 7.62 5.95
CA ILE A 130 -10.16 8.33 7.17
C ILE A 130 -8.97 8.88 7.94
N LEU A 131 -7.92 8.08 8.15
CA LEU A 131 -6.70 8.52 8.86
C LEU A 131 -6.00 9.66 8.13
N THR A 132 -5.91 9.58 6.80
CA THR A 132 -5.32 10.63 5.97
C THR A 132 -6.10 11.94 6.09
N LEU A 133 -7.42 11.86 6.00
CA LEU A 133 -8.31 13.01 6.12
C LEU A 133 -8.23 13.64 7.51
N ALA A 134 -8.32 12.82 8.57
CA ALA A 134 -8.21 13.29 9.95
C ALA A 134 -6.87 14.01 10.18
N ASN A 135 -5.76 13.44 9.72
CA ASN A 135 -4.44 14.03 9.85
C ASN A 135 -4.32 15.37 9.08
N TYR A 136 -4.88 15.46 7.86
CA TYR A 136 -4.94 16.72 7.11
C TYR A 136 -5.76 17.79 7.86
N LEU A 137 -6.92 17.45 8.40
CA LEU A 137 -7.78 18.39 9.14
C LEU A 137 -7.13 18.90 10.42
N ILE A 138 -6.47 18.01 11.18
CA ILE A 138 -5.71 18.37 12.38
C ILE A 138 -4.62 19.38 12.02
N LEU A 139 -3.81 19.09 11.01
CA LEU A 139 -2.72 19.98 10.60
C LEU A 139 -3.22 21.31 10.01
N SER A 140 -4.31 21.29 9.26
CA SER A 140 -4.95 22.49 8.74
C SER A 140 -5.39 23.42 9.88
N THR A 141 -5.96 22.85 10.93
CA THR A 141 -6.38 23.59 12.13
C THR A 141 -5.17 24.16 12.87
N LEU A 142 -4.16 23.33 13.16
CA LEU A 142 -2.93 23.75 13.85
C LEU A 142 -2.18 24.87 13.10
N ARG A 143 -2.14 24.79 11.77
CA ARG A 143 -1.50 25.81 10.93
C ARG A 143 -2.25 27.15 11.00
N LYS A 144 -3.60 27.13 10.98
CA LYS A 144 -4.40 28.36 11.13
C LYS A 144 -4.14 29.03 12.47
N THR A 145 -4.15 28.27 13.57
CA THR A 145 -3.87 28.79 14.92
C THR A 145 -2.47 29.37 15.06
N LYS A 146 -1.45 28.82 14.37
CA LYS A 146 -0.07 29.36 14.40
C LYS A 146 0.12 30.67 13.64
N ILE A 147 -0.78 30.99 12.71
CA ILE A 147 -0.70 32.20 11.86
C ILE A 147 -1.55 33.34 12.45
N THR A 148 -2.41 33.02 13.43
CA THR A 148 -3.22 34.00 14.18
C THR A 148 -2.45 34.44 15.42
#